data_AF-A0A3E2CQQ7-F1
#
_entry.id   AF-A0A3E2CQQ7-F1
#
_cell.length_a   1.000
_cell.length_b   1.000
_cell.length_c   1.000
_cell.angle_alpha   90.00
_cell.angle_beta   90.00
_cell.angle_gamma   90.00
#
_symmetry.space_group_name_H-M   'P 1'
#
loop_
_entity.id
_entity.type
_entity.pdbx_description
1 polymer ?
#
loop_
_entity_poly.entity_id
_entity_poly.type
_entity_poly.pdbx_seq_one_letter_code
_entity_poly.pdbx_strand_id
1 'polypeptide(L)' 'MHIIAGRFKSLPLTSAQSCTRPTTDRTKEAIFSRLDSWDVMHNALVLDLFAGTGALGVEALS' A
#
# COMPACT_ATOMS: atom_id res chain seq x y z
N MET A 1 5.64 -6.49 -7.12
CA MET A 1 4.81 -5.70 -6.19
C MET A 1 3.54 -6.49 -5.96
N HIS A 2 3.13 -6.63 -4.71
CA HIS A 2 1.94 -7.38 -4.31
C HIS A 2 1.32 -6.72 -3.08
N ILE A 3 0.09 -7.09 -2.73
CA ILE A 3 -0.53 -6.66 -1.48
C ILE A 3 0.14 -7.40 -0.31
N ILE A 4 0.60 -6.66 0.69
CA ILE A 4 1.39 -7.15 1.83
C ILE A 4 0.49 -7.81 2.88
N ALA A 5 -0.67 -7.21 3.16
CA ALA A 5 -1.55 -7.59 4.27
C ALA A 5 -3.04 -7.59 3.87
N GLY A 6 -3.93 -7.70 4.86
CA GLY A 6 -5.37 -7.67 4.63
C GLY A 6 -5.95 -8.92 3.95
N ARG A 7 -7.20 -8.81 3.54
CA ARG A 7 -8.00 -9.83 2.84
C ARG A 7 -7.42 -10.20 1.49
N PHE A 8 -6.76 -9.26 0.82
CA PHE A 8 -6.19 -9.46 -0.52
C PHE A 8 -4.69 -9.76 -0.51
N LYS A 9 -4.15 -10.17 0.64
CA LYS A 9 -2.73 -10.52 0.80
C LYS A 9 -2.22 -11.42 -0.33
N SER A 10 -1.00 -11.13 -0.79
CA SER A 10 -0.30 -11.82 -1.88
C SER A 10 -0.89 -11.65 -3.28
N LEU A 11 -1.95 -10.84 -3.45
CA LEU A 11 -2.46 -10.53 -4.78
C LEU A 11 -1.42 -9.70 -5.56
N PRO A 12 -1.04 -10.11 -6.79
CA PRO A 12 -0.07 -9.38 -7.58
C PRO A 12 -0.63 -8.03 -8.05
N LEU A 13 0.24 -7.03 -8.09
CA LEU A 13 -0.07 -5.69 -8.59
C LEU A 13 0.86 -5.32 -9.75
N THR A 14 0.34 -4.56 -10.71
CA THR A 14 1.13 -4.01 -11.81
C THR A 14 2.20 -3.06 -11.26
N SER A 15 3.44 -3.22 -11.74
CA SER A 15 4.57 -2.37 -11.36
C SER A 15 4.62 -1.09 -12.19
N ALA A 16 5.14 0.00 -11.59
CA ALA A 16 5.39 1.24 -12.31
C ALA A 16 6.52 1.08 -13.34
N GLN A 17 6.56 1.97 -14.33
CA GLN A 17 7.60 2.00 -15.36
C GLN A 17 8.99 2.28 -14.76
N SER A 18 10.05 1.77 -15.41
CA SER A 18 11.42 1.70 -14.91
C SER A 18 12.11 3.04 -14.64
N CYS A 19 11.54 4.17 -15.06
CA CYS A 19 12.11 5.51 -14.86
C CYS A 19 11.69 6.17 -13.53
N THR A 20 11.04 5.45 -12.62
CA THR A 20 10.60 5.98 -11.31
C THR A 20 11.29 5.27 -10.15
N ARG A 21 11.52 5.98 -9.04
CA ARG A 21 11.98 5.34 -7.79
C ARG A 21 10.81 4.53 -7.21
N PRO A 22 10.92 3.20 -7.09
CA PRO A 22 9.81 2.38 -6.63
C PRO A 22 9.59 2.51 -5.11
N THR A 23 8.34 2.43 -4.67
CA THR A 23 8.00 2.13 -3.28
C THR A 23 8.18 0.63 -3.07
N THR A 24 9.13 0.23 -2.22
CA THR A 24 9.42 -1.19 -1.99
C THR A 24 8.36 -1.82 -1.09
N ASP A 25 8.22 -3.15 -1.18
CA ASP A 25 7.33 -3.92 -0.29
C ASP A 25 7.66 -3.68 1.19
N ARG A 26 8.95 -3.58 1.55
CA ARG A 26 9.42 -3.22 2.90
C ARG A 26 9.01 -1.82 3.33
N THR A 27 9.02 -0.85 2.42
CA THR A 27 8.57 0.52 2.70
C THR A 27 7.06 0.54 2.95
N LYS A 28 6.27 -0.19 2.15
CA LYS A 28 4.82 -0.32 2.37
C LYS A 28 4.53 -0.96 3.72
N GLU A 29 5.17 -2.10 4.02
CA GLU A 29 5.03 -2.79 5.29
C GLU A 29 5.30 -1.85 6.48
N ALA A 30 6.43 -1.12 6.46
CA ALA A 30 6.77 -0.19 7.53
C ALA A 30 5.72 0.92 7.74
N ILE A 31 5.14 1.46 6.65
CA ILE A 31 4.09 2.47 6.73
C ILE A 31 2.83 1.89 7.36
N PHE A 32 2.34 0.75 6.86
CA PHE A 32 1.10 0.15 7.35
C PHE A 32 1.23 -0.42 8.76
N SER A 33 2.39 -0.99 9.14
CA SER A 33 2.64 -1.37 10.53
C SER A 33 2.59 -0.16 11.46
N ARG A 34 3.04 1.01 11.01
CA ARG A 34 2.98 2.23 11.83
C ARG A 34 1.55 2.75 11.98
N LEU A 35 0.78 2.79 10.89
CA LEU A 35 -0.62 3.21 10.92
C LEU A 35 -1.48 2.25 11.75
N ASP A 36 -1.24 0.94 11.63
CA ASP A 36 -1.89 -0.08 12.44
C ASP A 36 -1.56 0.08 13.94
N SER A 37 -0.30 0.37 14.27
CA SER A 37 0.10 0.65 15.66
C SER A 37 -0.56 1.88 16.29
N TRP A 38 -1.14 2.76 15.46
CA TRP A 38 -1.89 3.93 15.90
C TRP A 38 -3.41 3.69 15.92
N ASP A 39 -3.88 2.51 15.49
CA ASP A 39 -5.30 2.15 15.41
C ASP A 39 -6.14 3.13 14.58
N VAL A 40 -5.53 3.73 13.54
CA VAL A 40 -6.18 4.72 12.67
C VAL A 40 -6.71 4.14 11.35
N MET A 41 -6.54 2.83 11.13
CA MET A 41 -6.92 2.17 9.88
C MET A 41 -8.40 1.79 9.82
N HIS A 42 -9.06 1.66 10.97
CA HIS A 42 -10.46 1.22 11.01
C HIS A 42 -11.41 2.31 10.50
N ASN A 43 -12.18 2.00 9.45
CA ASN A 43 -13.09 2.94 8.75
C ASN A 43 -12.42 4.24 8.28
N ALA A 44 -11.11 4.20 8.01
CA ALA A 44 -10.36 5.36 7.56
C ALA A 44 -10.80 5.82 6.17
N LEU A 45 -10.86 7.14 5.98
CA LEU A 45 -10.93 7.75 4.65
C LEU A 45 -9.50 8.00 4.17
N VAL A 46 -9.10 7.30 3.11
CA VAL A 46 -7.74 7.36 2.57
C VAL A 46 -7.73 8.07 1.23
N LEU A 47 -6.77 8.98 1.06
CA LEU A 47 -6.52 9.70 -0.19
C LEU A 47 -5.08 9.47 -0.65
N ASP A 48 -4.92 8.87 -1.82
CA ASP A 48 -3.62 8.65 -2.47
C ASP A 48 -3.43 9.66 -3.61
N LEU A 49 -2.80 10.80 -3.30
CA LEU A 49 -2.67 11.96 -4.20
C LEU A 49 -1.81 11.68 -5.45
N PHE A 50 -0.89 10.72 -5.38
CA PHE A 50 0.02 10.37 -6.45
C PHE A 50 0.02 8.86 -6.66
N ALA A 51 -1.19 8.29 -6.76
CA ALA A 51 -1.42 6.86 -6.69
C ALA A 51 -0.56 6.05 -7.67
N GLY A 52 -0.25 6.59 -8.85
CA GLY A 52 0.53 5.86 -9.86
C GLY A 52 -0.15 4.53 -10.19
N THR A 53 0.46 3.41 -9.80
CA THR A 53 -0.13 2.06 -9.94
C THR A 53 -1.20 1.73 -8.90
N GLY A 54 -1.51 2.63 -7.97
CA GLY A 54 -2.48 2.45 -6.89
C GLY A 54 -1.96 1.59 -5.73
N ALA A 55 -0.66 1.35 -5.65
CA ALA A 55 -0.05 0.40 -4.71
C ALA A 55 -0.45 0.63 -3.24
N LEU A 56 -0.44 1.89 -2.80
CA LEU A 56 -0.72 2.27 -1.42
C LEU A 56 -2.22 2.33 -1.16
N GLY A 57 -2.99 2.94 -2.08
CA GLY A 57 -4.45 2.94 -1.97
C GLY A 57 -5.08 1.54 -1.92
N VAL A 58 -4.61 0.62 -2.76
CA VAL A 58 -5.10 -0.77 -2.77
C VAL A 58 -4.71 -1.51 -1.49
N GLU A 59 -3.51 -1.29 -0.98
CA GLU A 59 -3.07 -1.85 0.31
C GLU A 59 -3.94 -1.34 1.47
N ALA A 60 -4.29 -0.05 1.47
CA ALA A 60 -5.14 0.54 2.50
C ALA A 60 -6.59 0.04 2.48
N LEU A 61 -7.07 -0.42 1.32
CA LEU A 61 -8.39 -1.04 1.17
C LEU A 61 -8.43 -2.53 1.54
N SER A 62 -7.25 -3.18 1.70
CA SER A 62 -7.15 -4.63 1.78
C SER A 62 -7.51 -5.24 3.12
#